data_AF-A0AA49GBV8-F1
#
_entry.id   AF-A0AA49GBV8-F1
#
_cell.length_a   1.000
_cell.length_b   1.000
_cell.length_c   1.000
_cell.angle_alpha   90.00
_cell.angle_beta   90.00
_cell.angle_gamma   90.00
#
_symmetry.space_group_name_H-M   'P 1'
#
loop_
_entity.id
_entity.type
_entity.pdbx_description
1 polymer ?
#
loop_
_entity_poly.entity_id
_entity_poly.type
_entity_poly.pdbx_seq_one_letter_code
_entity_poly.pdbx_strand_id
1 'polypeptide(L)'
;MANNQSIESLHDEFIKKVEQRFGKFMNEQFRFQEASNSEVARELNYSDAQFSRLIHLSASEGEYLRAIRNIDRILNEIKLENQIEKLKNKAQGDAIGRFSILKPILFIVVGGIISIIGYFIIYNPSGSDQAENEVPKDYTLKWSFESAFVSPYTKLSQLPEDCDFPCYKYQGKWELKKPYKLPFFREQNGFHYLATEVNMYARCMTEEQSDGTLLEGYEYQKHEIWYDKRKLPIDSFVNLDNRKKILPEYQSLDFSKDENFIKIAYVHTFFKNEFKINEDTIERSGKVIGRDIKFIPTESLLKYLPSEAEIGDLTNQINRIVFNRLQDFSRPIDCETTFVPNPDFHRISEGDEISFNCTLTTGRVPLNYEKTYVLIDQYIENSCQPASP
;
A
#
# COMPACT_ATOMS: atom_id res chain seq x y z
N MET A 1 -17.02 7.76 31.78
CA MET A 1 -17.94 8.83 31.33
C MET A 1 -17.25 9.89 30.47
N ALA A 2 -15.98 10.24 30.69
CA ALA A 2 -15.27 11.22 29.83
C ALA A 2 -14.98 10.74 28.38
N ASN A 3 -14.94 9.43 28.12
CA ASN A 3 -14.59 8.87 26.80
C ASN A 3 -15.75 8.85 25.78
N ASN A 4 -17.01 8.96 26.23
CA ASN A 4 -18.15 9.00 25.29
C ASN A 4 -18.32 10.39 24.65
N GLN A 5 -17.93 11.44 25.37
CA GLN A 5 -18.11 12.82 24.93
C GLN A 5 -17.16 13.21 23.79
N SER A 6 -16.01 12.53 23.65
CA SER A 6 -15.10 12.70 22.52
C SER A 6 -15.61 12.00 21.25
N ILE A 7 -16.17 10.79 21.38
CA ILE A 7 -16.66 10.00 20.24
C ILE A 7 -17.91 10.62 19.62
N GLU A 8 -18.85 11.12 20.45
CA GLU A 8 -20.04 11.83 19.97
C GLU A 8 -19.66 13.09 19.18
N SER A 9 -18.71 13.88 19.68
CA SER A 9 -18.21 15.06 18.98
C SER A 9 -17.57 14.73 17.63
N LEU A 10 -16.86 13.60 17.54
CA LEU A 10 -16.21 13.16 16.30
C LEU A 10 -17.22 12.58 15.29
N HIS A 11 -18.25 11.90 15.79
CA HIS A 11 -19.37 11.47 14.96
C HIS A 11 -20.11 12.65 14.36
N ASP A 12 -20.46 13.66 15.16
CA ASP A 12 -21.12 14.88 14.69
C ASP A 12 -20.28 15.61 13.64
N GLU A 13 -18.96 15.71 13.86
CA GLU A 13 -18.04 16.30 12.89
C GLU A 13 -18.00 15.51 11.58
N PHE A 14 -17.93 14.18 11.67
CA PHE A 14 -17.94 13.30 10.52
C PHE A 14 -19.24 13.46 9.71
N ILE A 15 -20.40 13.36 10.36
CA ILE A 15 -21.71 13.51 9.72
C ILE A 15 -21.82 14.85 9.01
N LYS A 16 -21.48 15.94 9.70
CA LYS A 16 -21.53 17.31 9.14
C LYS A 16 -20.66 17.49 7.89
N LYS A 17 -19.54 16.76 7.78
CA LYS A 17 -18.68 16.81 6.58
C LYS A 17 -19.26 15.98 5.44
N VAL A 18 -19.82 14.81 5.74
CA VAL A 18 -20.48 13.96 4.73
C VAL A 18 -21.73 14.67 4.17
N GLU A 19 -22.46 15.41 5.02
CA GLU A 19 -23.60 16.24 4.60
C GLU A 19 -23.25 17.31 3.55
N GLN A 20 -22.01 17.79 3.50
CA GLN A 20 -21.59 18.79 2.52
C GLN A 20 -21.58 18.26 1.08
N ARG A 21 -21.55 16.93 0.90
CA ARG A 21 -21.50 16.28 -0.41
C ARG A 21 -22.75 15.46 -0.73
N PHE A 22 -23.35 14.82 0.26
CA PHE A 22 -24.42 13.83 0.05
C PHE A 22 -25.79 14.29 0.58
N GLY A 23 -25.93 15.56 0.91
CA GLY A 23 -27.15 16.14 1.46
C GLY A 23 -27.38 15.80 2.93
N LYS A 24 -28.50 16.26 3.48
CA LYS A 24 -28.80 16.19 4.92
C LYS A 24 -28.82 14.74 5.44
N PHE A 25 -28.27 14.51 6.63
CA PHE A 25 -28.32 13.23 7.32
C PHE A 25 -29.69 13.03 7.99
N MET A 26 -30.30 11.88 7.74
CA MET A 26 -31.60 11.50 8.29
C MET A 26 -31.40 10.50 9.43
N ASN A 27 -31.36 11.01 10.67
CA ASN A 27 -31.05 10.23 11.88
C ASN A 27 -31.94 8.99 12.07
N GLU A 28 -33.22 9.05 11.72
CA GLU A 28 -34.15 7.92 11.90
C GLU A 28 -33.85 6.74 10.97
N GLN A 29 -33.31 7.01 9.79
CA GLN A 29 -33.02 6.00 8.77
C GLN A 29 -31.52 5.75 8.58
N PHE A 30 -30.66 6.44 9.35
CA PHE A 30 -29.21 6.40 9.24
C PHE A 30 -28.73 6.46 7.79
N ARG A 31 -29.18 7.47 7.04
CA ARG A 31 -28.83 7.64 5.62
C ARG A 31 -28.79 9.11 5.21
N PHE A 32 -28.17 9.39 4.07
CA PHE A 32 -28.09 10.72 3.47
C PHE A 32 -29.18 10.90 2.41
N GLN A 33 -29.60 12.15 2.16
CA GLN A 33 -30.73 12.42 1.25
C GLN A 33 -30.40 12.23 -0.23
N GLU A 34 -29.18 12.55 -0.64
CA GLU A 34 -28.81 12.62 -2.07
C GLU A 34 -28.08 11.35 -2.56
N ALA A 35 -27.77 10.41 -1.67
CA ALA A 35 -27.05 9.17 -2.02
C ALA A 35 -27.43 8.00 -1.10
N SER A 36 -27.31 6.78 -1.63
CA SER A 36 -27.48 5.55 -0.84
C SER A 36 -26.27 5.30 0.08
N ASN A 37 -26.44 4.57 1.20
CA ASN A 37 -25.32 4.29 2.11
C ASN A 37 -24.17 3.55 1.43
N SER A 38 -24.46 2.61 0.52
CA SER A 38 -23.42 1.90 -0.25
C SER A 38 -22.70 2.82 -1.23
N GLU A 39 -23.40 3.80 -1.81
CA GLU A 39 -22.80 4.81 -2.68
C GLU A 39 -21.87 5.75 -1.90
N VAL A 40 -22.33 6.25 -0.76
CA VAL A 40 -21.50 7.07 0.14
C VAL A 40 -20.29 6.27 0.64
N ALA A 41 -20.49 4.99 1.02
CA ALA A 41 -19.41 4.11 1.45
C ALA A 41 -18.33 3.96 0.36
N ARG A 42 -18.74 3.66 -0.87
CA ARG A 42 -17.83 3.52 -2.02
C ARG A 42 -17.07 4.80 -2.33
N GLU A 43 -17.75 5.95 -2.36
CA GLU A 43 -17.09 7.24 -2.62
C GLU A 43 -16.10 7.62 -1.52
N LEU A 44 -16.40 7.23 -0.28
CA LEU A 44 -15.49 7.38 0.85
C LEU A 44 -14.46 6.25 0.97
N ASN A 45 -14.42 5.28 0.03
CA ASN A 45 -13.53 4.11 0.08
C ASN A 45 -13.65 3.27 1.37
N TYR A 46 -14.88 3.09 1.86
CA TYR A 46 -15.23 2.19 2.95
C TYR A 46 -16.08 1.02 2.44
N SER A 47 -15.99 -0.12 3.11
CA SER A 47 -17.01 -1.17 2.97
C SER A 47 -18.33 -0.71 3.59
N ASP A 48 -19.45 -1.25 3.11
CA ASP A 48 -20.80 -0.96 3.63
C ASP A 48 -20.88 -1.19 5.16
N ALA A 49 -20.21 -2.23 5.67
CA ALA A 49 -20.16 -2.54 7.10
C ALA A 49 -19.37 -1.50 7.90
N GLN A 50 -18.22 -1.02 7.39
CA GLN A 50 -17.43 0.02 8.05
C GLN A 50 -18.16 1.36 8.05
N PHE A 51 -18.78 1.72 6.93
CA PHE A 51 -19.55 2.94 6.82
C PHE A 51 -20.79 2.92 7.72
N SER A 52 -21.49 1.77 7.79
CA SER A 52 -22.58 1.55 8.73
C SER A 52 -22.12 1.79 10.18
N ARG A 53 -20.96 1.26 10.58
CA ARG A 53 -20.44 1.50 11.94
C ARG A 53 -20.18 2.98 12.23
N LEU A 54 -19.67 3.72 11.25
CA LEU A 54 -19.41 5.16 11.36
C LEU A 54 -20.68 5.96 11.57
N ILE A 55 -21.76 5.69 10.82
CA ILE A 55 -23.01 6.45 10.95
C ILE A 55 -23.86 6.05 12.16
N HIS A 56 -23.69 4.82 12.68
CA HIS A 56 -24.39 4.27 13.85
C HIS A 56 -23.69 4.51 15.19
N LEU A 57 -22.70 5.40 15.30
CA LEU A 57 -21.98 5.70 16.55
C LEU A 57 -21.31 4.46 17.20
N SER A 58 -20.83 3.51 16.38
CA SER A 58 -20.20 2.25 16.85
C SER A 58 -18.76 2.05 16.36
N ALA A 59 -18.20 3.09 15.75
CA ALA A 59 -16.80 3.15 15.38
C ALA A 59 -15.94 3.65 16.55
N SER A 60 -14.68 3.24 16.58
CA SER A 60 -13.68 3.74 17.54
C SER A 60 -13.27 5.18 17.22
N GLU A 61 -12.69 5.87 18.19
CA GLU A 61 -12.13 7.22 18.01
C GLU A 61 -11.16 7.30 16.82
N GLY A 62 -10.24 6.33 16.70
CA GLY A 62 -9.29 6.25 15.59
C GLY A 62 -9.94 5.95 14.23
N GLU A 63 -11.13 5.34 14.19
CA GLU A 63 -11.91 5.18 12.97
C GLU A 63 -12.56 6.50 12.55
N TYR A 64 -13.15 7.26 13.48
CA TYR A 64 -13.70 8.59 13.18
C TYR A 64 -12.63 9.58 12.72
N LEU A 65 -11.47 9.64 13.38
CA LEU A 65 -10.39 10.53 12.98
C LEU A 65 -9.88 10.23 11.56
N ARG A 66 -9.82 8.95 11.18
CA ARG A 66 -9.48 8.54 9.81
C ARG A 66 -10.58 8.92 8.82
N ALA A 67 -11.84 8.71 9.18
CA ALA A 67 -12.99 9.04 8.34
C ALA A 67 -13.11 10.54 8.08
N ILE A 68 -12.96 11.38 9.11
CA ILE A 68 -12.93 12.83 9.03
C ILE A 68 -11.82 13.31 8.07
N ARG A 69 -10.60 12.79 8.24
CA ARG A 69 -9.47 13.14 7.35
C ARG A 69 -9.74 12.77 5.90
N ASN A 70 -10.39 11.64 5.66
CA ASN A 70 -10.69 11.18 4.31
C ASN A 70 -11.78 12.03 3.63
N ILE A 71 -12.89 12.33 4.31
CA ILE A 71 -13.91 13.24 3.76
C ILE A 71 -13.35 14.66 3.57
N ASP A 72 -12.47 15.14 4.46
CA ASP A 72 -11.79 16.43 4.28
C ASP A 72 -10.90 16.45 3.04
N ARG A 73 -10.18 15.35 2.76
CA ARG A 73 -9.40 15.22 1.52
C ARG A 73 -10.31 15.32 0.30
N ILE A 74 -11.43 14.59 0.29
CA ILE A 74 -12.39 14.58 -0.81
C ILE A 74 -13.01 15.97 -1.02
N LEU A 75 -13.45 16.64 0.06
CA LEU A 75 -14.00 17.99 0.00
C LEU A 75 -12.96 19.01 -0.50
N ASN A 76 -11.70 18.86 -0.12
CA ASN A 76 -10.62 19.70 -0.62
C ASN A 76 -10.30 19.43 -2.10
N GLU A 77 -10.32 18.17 -2.54
CA GLU A 77 -10.17 17.80 -3.96
C GLU A 77 -11.28 18.44 -4.79
N ILE A 78 -12.55 18.31 -4.39
CA ILE A 78 -13.69 18.97 -5.05
C ILE A 78 -13.50 20.49 -5.07
N LYS A 79 -13.05 21.09 -3.96
CA LYS A 79 -12.82 22.53 -3.89
C LYS A 79 -11.72 22.96 -4.85
N LEU A 80 -10.65 22.18 -4.97
CA LEU A 80 -9.55 22.43 -5.89
C LEU A 80 -9.97 22.24 -7.35
N GLU A 81 -10.74 21.21 -7.66
CA GLU A 81 -11.32 20.98 -8.99
C GLU A 81 -12.23 22.14 -9.40
N ASN A 82 -13.14 22.54 -8.51
CA ASN A 82 -13.99 23.72 -8.73
C ASN A 82 -13.17 25.01 -8.89
N GLN A 83 -12.05 25.15 -8.17
CA GLN A 83 -11.14 26.29 -8.34
C GLN A 83 -10.40 26.22 -9.68
N ILE A 84 -9.95 25.04 -10.11
CA ILE A 84 -9.28 24.82 -11.40
C ILE A 84 -10.25 25.07 -12.55
N GLU A 85 -11.51 24.63 -12.44
CA GLU A 85 -12.56 24.86 -13.42
C GLU A 85 -12.93 26.35 -13.48
N LYS A 86 -13.09 27.00 -12.32
CA LYS A 86 -13.25 28.47 -12.25
C LYS A 86 -12.03 29.20 -12.81
N LEU A 87 -10.81 28.71 -12.61
CA LEU A 87 -9.58 29.31 -13.15
C LEU A 87 -9.45 29.07 -14.67
N LYS A 88 -9.91 27.94 -15.21
CA LYS A 88 -10.04 27.70 -16.66
C LYS A 88 -11.06 28.65 -17.28
N ASN A 89 -12.21 28.84 -16.62
CA ASN A 89 -13.25 29.77 -17.06
C ASN A 89 -12.87 31.25 -16.86
N LYS A 90 -11.96 31.55 -15.92
CA LYS A 90 -11.46 32.90 -15.61
C LYS A 90 -10.15 33.25 -16.33
N ALA A 91 -9.43 32.29 -16.91
CA ALA A 91 -8.32 32.53 -17.84
C ALA A 91 -8.77 33.10 -19.20
N GLN A 92 -10.09 33.24 -19.40
CA GLN A 92 -10.75 33.98 -20.50
C GLN A 92 -11.33 35.35 -20.07
N GLY A 93 -11.08 35.82 -18.85
CA GLY A 93 -11.62 37.09 -18.35
C GLY A 93 -10.59 37.84 -17.50
N ASP A 94 -10.10 38.96 -18.04
CA ASP A 94 -9.07 39.83 -17.51
C ASP A 94 -9.02 40.04 -15.97
N ALA A 95 -7.78 39.93 -15.48
CA ALA A 95 -6.99 40.97 -14.81
C ALA A 95 -7.63 41.94 -13.76
N ILE A 96 -6.89 42.04 -12.63
CA ILE A 96 -6.72 43.17 -11.69
C ILE A 96 -7.78 43.36 -10.60
N GLY A 97 -7.33 43.39 -9.33
CA GLY A 97 -8.19 43.86 -8.23
C GLY A 97 -7.67 43.76 -6.79
N ARG A 98 -6.59 44.49 -6.49
CA ARG A 98 -6.25 45.19 -5.22
C ARG A 98 -6.21 44.44 -3.86
N PHE A 99 -5.02 44.55 -3.27
CA PHE A 99 -4.66 44.37 -1.86
C PHE A 99 -5.54 45.18 -0.90
N SER A 100 -5.93 44.55 0.21
CA SER A 100 -6.46 45.21 1.41
C SER A 100 -5.63 44.82 2.64
N ILE A 101 -5.26 45.83 3.40
CA ILE A 101 -4.20 45.91 4.39
C ILE A 101 -4.79 45.54 5.75
N LEU A 102 -4.74 44.28 6.18
CA LEU A 102 -5.23 43.88 7.52
C LEU A 102 -4.59 42.57 8.07
N LYS A 103 -3.38 42.18 7.64
CA LYS A 103 -2.78 40.88 8.00
C LYS A 103 -1.73 40.80 9.14
N PRO A 104 -1.17 41.88 9.75
CA PRO A 104 -0.10 41.68 10.74
C PRO A 104 -0.58 41.38 12.17
N ILE A 105 -1.86 41.62 12.50
CA ILE A 105 -2.37 41.45 13.88
C ILE A 105 -2.75 39.98 14.15
N LEU A 106 -3.18 39.23 13.13
CA LEU A 106 -3.59 37.82 13.28
C LEU A 106 -2.39 36.89 13.51
N PHE A 107 -1.22 37.20 12.92
CA PHE A 107 -0.02 36.37 13.06
C PHE A 107 0.58 36.39 14.48
N ILE A 108 0.45 37.49 15.21
CA ILE A 108 0.98 37.62 16.58
C ILE A 108 0.14 36.81 17.57
N VAL A 109 -1.19 36.79 17.39
CA VAL A 109 -2.10 36.02 18.27
C VAL A 109 -1.99 34.52 18.02
N VAL A 110 -1.87 34.10 16.75
CA VAL A 110 -1.72 32.68 16.40
C VAL A 110 -0.35 32.13 16.82
N GLY A 111 0.72 32.93 16.72
CA GLY A 111 2.07 32.53 17.16
C GLY A 111 2.19 32.32 18.69
N GLY A 112 1.47 33.12 19.48
CA GLY A 112 1.45 32.98 20.95
C GLY A 112 0.76 31.69 21.42
N ILE A 113 -0.33 31.31 20.76
CA ILE A 113 -1.11 30.10 21.13
C ILE A 113 -0.33 28.82 20.78
N ILE A 114 0.35 28.80 19.62
CA ILE A 114 1.17 27.64 19.19
C ILE A 114 2.36 27.42 20.14
N SER A 115 2.95 28.50 20.67
CA SER A 115 4.08 28.41 21.61
C SER A 115 3.69 27.80 22.96
N ILE A 116 2.46 28.03 23.43
CA ILE A 116 1.94 27.47 24.70
C ILE A 116 1.59 25.99 24.55
N ILE A 117 1.00 25.60 23.41
CA ILE A 117 0.67 24.19 23.12
C ILE A 117 1.96 23.38 22.94
N GLY A 118 2.98 23.94 22.29
CA GLY A 118 4.30 23.30 22.16
C GLY A 118 4.97 23.01 23.50
N TYR A 119 4.81 23.89 24.49
CA TYR A 119 5.39 23.71 25.83
C TYR A 119 4.76 22.54 26.61
N PHE A 120 3.45 22.31 26.46
CA PHE A 120 2.75 21.23 27.17
C PHE A 120 2.98 19.84 26.59
N ILE A 121 3.25 19.73 25.29
CA ILE A 121 3.51 18.44 24.63
C ILE A 121 4.91 17.90 24.96
N ILE A 122 5.88 18.79 25.21
CA ILE A 122 7.28 18.40 25.46
C ILE A 122 7.51 17.90 26.90
N TYR A 123 6.65 18.26 27.86
CA TYR A 123 6.94 18.06 29.30
C TYR A 123 6.28 16.86 30.00
N ASN A 124 5.55 16.00 29.28
CA ASN A 124 4.96 14.78 29.86
C ASN A 124 5.44 13.50 29.16
N PRO A 125 6.53 12.87 29.60
CA PRO A 125 6.79 11.48 29.28
C PRO A 125 6.25 10.58 30.40
N SER A 126 5.51 9.54 30.04
CA SER A 126 5.53 8.18 30.64
C SER A 126 4.18 7.49 30.44
N GLY A 127 3.94 6.96 29.24
CA GLY A 127 3.03 5.83 29.04
C GLY A 127 3.90 4.60 28.78
N SER A 128 3.89 3.64 29.70
CA SER A 128 4.59 2.37 29.54
C SER A 128 3.89 1.53 28.47
N ASP A 129 4.57 1.23 27.38
CA ASP A 129 4.10 0.28 26.39
C ASP A 129 4.12 -1.13 27.00
N GLN A 130 2.93 -1.67 27.29
CA GLN A 130 2.78 -3.11 27.45
C GLN A 130 2.93 -3.76 26.08
N ALA A 131 3.78 -4.79 25.99
CA ALA A 131 3.99 -5.57 24.78
C ALA A 131 2.68 -6.27 24.37
N GLU A 132 1.93 -5.61 23.48
CA GLU A 132 0.79 -6.20 22.79
C GLU A 132 1.32 -7.32 21.88
N ASN A 133 0.70 -8.51 21.92
CA ASN A 133 1.07 -9.61 21.03
C ASN A 133 0.91 -9.14 19.58
N GLU A 134 2.04 -8.88 18.92
CA GLU A 134 2.04 -8.28 17.58
C GLU A 134 1.45 -9.27 16.56
N VAL A 135 0.21 -9.02 16.16
CA VAL A 135 -0.47 -9.76 15.09
C VAL A 135 0.29 -9.52 13.77
N PRO A 136 0.55 -10.57 12.95
CA PRO A 136 1.18 -10.39 11.64
C PRO A 136 0.47 -9.34 10.80
N LYS A 137 1.23 -8.50 10.10
CA LYS A 137 0.67 -7.37 9.34
C LYS A 137 -0.25 -7.83 8.20
N ASP A 138 -0.04 -9.03 7.66
CA ASP A 138 -0.86 -9.65 6.63
C ASP A 138 -2.02 -10.50 7.17
N TYR A 139 -2.27 -10.49 8.48
CA TYR A 139 -3.32 -11.31 9.10
C TYR A 139 -4.70 -11.06 8.49
N THR A 140 -5.10 -9.81 8.28
CA THR A 140 -6.40 -9.48 7.68
C THR A 140 -6.50 -10.01 6.26
N LEU A 141 -5.40 -9.93 5.50
CA LEU A 141 -5.33 -10.45 4.14
C LEU A 141 -5.49 -11.97 4.17
N LYS A 142 -4.69 -12.65 4.98
CA LYS A 142 -4.79 -14.10 5.22
C LYS A 142 -6.21 -14.52 5.58
N TRP A 143 -6.81 -13.87 6.57
CA TRP A 143 -8.16 -14.18 7.04
C TRP A 143 -9.23 -14.03 5.94
N SER A 144 -9.09 -13.03 5.07
CA SER A 144 -10.07 -12.76 4.00
C SER A 144 -10.09 -13.82 2.91
N PHE A 145 -9.02 -14.60 2.77
CA PHE A 145 -8.86 -15.62 1.72
C PHE A 145 -8.89 -17.05 2.27
N GLU A 146 -8.43 -17.26 3.51
CA GLU A 146 -8.37 -18.60 4.12
C GLU A 146 -9.58 -18.94 5.00
N SER A 147 -10.46 -17.98 5.31
CA SER A 147 -11.63 -18.27 6.13
C SER A 147 -12.71 -19.01 5.33
N ALA A 148 -13.28 -20.06 5.92
CA ALA A 148 -14.41 -20.78 5.33
C ALA A 148 -15.69 -19.91 5.15
N PHE A 149 -15.74 -18.76 5.82
CA PHE A 149 -16.90 -17.86 5.80
C PHE A 149 -16.89 -16.89 4.62
N VAL A 150 -15.70 -16.55 4.10
CA VAL A 150 -15.51 -15.65 2.96
C VAL A 150 -14.63 -16.40 1.97
N SER A 151 -15.24 -17.03 0.97
CA SER A 151 -14.51 -17.68 -0.13
C SER A 151 -14.62 -16.79 -1.36
N PRO A 152 -13.58 -15.99 -1.67
CA PRO A 152 -13.59 -15.09 -2.82
C PRO A 152 -13.27 -15.81 -4.14
N TYR A 153 -13.14 -17.14 -4.11
CA TYR A 153 -12.70 -17.95 -5.24
C TYR A 153 -13.89 -18.40 -6.10
N THR A 154 -13.67 -18.41 -7.42
CA THR A 154 -14.60 -19.00 -8.38
C THR A 154 -14.64 -20.51 -8.18
N LYS A 155 -15.86 -21.05 -8.07
CA LYS A 155 -16.13 -22.48 -7.85
C LYS A 155 -16.40 -23.19 -9.16
N LEU A 156 -16.26 -24.52 -9.17
CA LEU A 156 -16.52 -25.36 -10.34
C LEU A 156 -17.92 -25.12 -10.94
N SER A 157 -18.93 -24.95 -10.10
CA SER A 157 -20.32 -24.70 -10.55
C SER A 157 -20.55 -23.35 -11.24
N GLN A 158 -19.55 -22.47 -11.25
CA GLN A 158 -19.59 -21.15 -11.86
C GLN A 158 -18.80 -21.09 -13.17
N LEU A 159 -18.17 -22.20 -13.57
CA LEU A 159 -17.43 -22.29 -14.82
C LEU A 159 -18.36 -22.50 -16.01
N PRO A 160 -17.94 -22.09 -17.23
CA PRO A 160 -18.67 -22.40 -18.45
C PRO A 160 -18.63 -23.91 -18.75
N GLU A 161 -19.56 -24.39 -19.59
CA GLU A 161 -19.73 -25.81 -19.92
C GLU A 161 -18.54 -26.40 -20.70
N ASP A 162 -17.85 -25.57 -21.47
CA ASP A 162 -16.61 -25.92 -22.20
C ASP A 162 -15.38 -25.92 -21.30
N CYS A 163 -15.53 -25.53 -20.03
CA CYS A 163 -14.48 -25.44 -19.03
C CYS A 163 -13.36 -24.47 -19.37
N ASP A 164 -13.48 -23.61 -20.39
CA ASP A 164 -12.45 -22.65 -20.76
C ASP A 164 -12.49 -21.43 -19.81
N PHE A 165 -11.62 -21.45 -18.81
CA PHE A 165 -11.58 -20.43 -17.76
C PHE A 165 -10.16 -20.29 -17.17
N PRO A 166 -9.24 -19.60 -17.85
CA PRO A 166 -7.80 -19.71 -17.62
C PRO A 166 -7.33 -19.44 -16.19
N CYS A 167 -7.88 -18.45 -15.50
CA CYS A 167 -7.49 -18.08 -14.14
C CYS A 167 -7.86 -19.15 -13.09
N TYR A 168 -8.73 -20.11 -13.42
CA TYR A 168 -9.36 -21.02 -12.45
C TYR A 168 -8.35 -21.74 -11.55
N LYS A 169 -7.33 -22.35 -12.16
CA LYS A 169 -6.29 -23.12 -11.44
C LYS A 169 -5.15 -22.25 -10.89
N TYR A 170 -5.12 -20.95 -11.22
CA TYR A 170 -4.18 -20.00 -10.63
C TYR A 170 -4.66 -19.43 -9.27
N GLN A 171 -5.93 -19.69 -8.92
CA GLN A 171 -6.49 -19.25 -7.64
C GLN A 171 -5.83 -19.97 -6.47
N GLY A 172 -5.29 -19.21 -5.53
CA GLY A 172 -4.35 -19.81 -4.59
C GLY A 172 -3.56 -18.80 -3.77
N LYS A 173 -2.74 -19.36 -2.89
CA LYS A 173 -1.66 -18.65 -2.21
C LYS A 173 -0.36 -18.86 -2.98
N TRP A 174 0.27 -17.76 -3.35
CA TRP A 174 1.55 -17.69 -4.01
C TRP A 174 2.58 -17.03 -3.10
N GLU A 175 3.80 -17.57 -3.05
CA GLU A 175 4.87 -17.04 -2.21
C GLU A 175 6.12 -16.70 -3.00
N LEU A 176 6.94 -15.77 -2.49
CA LEU A 176 8.26 -15.49 -3.08
C LEU A 176 9.15 -16.73 -2.98
N LYS A 177 9.63 -17.24 -4.12
CA LYS A 177 10.55 -18.38 -4.17
C LYS A 177 11.84 -18.13 -3.38
N LYS A 178 12.45 -16.96 -3.58
CA LYS A 178 13.72 -16.58 -2.98
C LYS A 178 13.78 -15.08 -2.69
N PRO A 179 14.34 -14.68 -1.54
CA PRO A 179 14.67 -13.28 -1.26
C PRO A 179 15.52 -12.65 -2.37
N TYR A 180 15.32 -11.36 -2.62
CA TYR A 180 16.13 -10.58 -3.56
C TYR A 180 16.58 -9.27 -2.93
N LYS A 181 17.78 -8.82 -3.32
CA LYS A 181 18.39 -7.58 -2.85
C LYS A 181 18.45 -6.55 -3.95
N LEU A 182 18.20 -5.29 -3.61
CA LEU A 182 18.35 -4.17 -4.52
C LEU A 182 19.19 -3.08 -3.82
N PRO A 183 20.34 -2.67 -4.37
CA PRO A 183 20.98 -1.45 -3.89
C PRO A 183 20.09 -0.30 -4.35
N PHE A 184 19.78 0.67 -3.50
CA PHE A 184 19.01 1.82 -3.95
C PHE A 184 19.64 3.11 -3.48
N PHE A 185 19.74 4.03 -4.43
CA PHE A 185 20.52 5.24 -4.28
C PHE A 185 19.62 6.43 -4.53
N ARG A 186 19.66 7.39 -3.62
CA ARG A 186 18.90 8.64 -3.77
C ARG A 186 19.83 9.83 -3.67
N GLU A 187 19.94 10.39 -2.47
CA GLU A 187 20.76 11.56 -2.16
C GLU A 187 22.10 11.14 -1.52
N GLN A 188 22.19 9.90 -1.00
CA GLN A 188 23.38 9.31 -0.43
C GLN A 188 23.45 7.80 -0.72
N ASN A 189 24.69 7.30 -0.72
CA ASN A 189 25.01 5.89 -0.87
C ASN A 189 24.69 5.10 0.40
N GLY A 190 24.66 3.78 0.26
CA GLY A 190 24.67 2.87 1.40
C GLY A 190 23.30 2.35 1.80
N PHE A 191 22.20 2.70 1.12
CA PHE A 191 20.91 2.08 1.41
C PHE A 191 20.67 0.85 0.52
N HIS A 192 20.23 -0.21 1.16
CA HIS A 192 19.99 -1.51 0.54
C HIS A 192 18.63 -2.03 0.93
N TYR A 193 17.94 -2.60 -0.05
CA TYR A 193 16.64 -3.22 0.12
C TYR A 193 16.82 -4.72 0.06
N LEU A 194 16.20 -5.44 1.00
CA LEU A 194 16.12 -6.89 0.99
C LEU A 194 14.65 -7.30 1.10
N ALA A 195 14.10 -7.86 0.03
CA ALA A 195 12.79 -8.50 0.06
C ALA A 195 12.92 -9.86 0.73
N THR A 196 12.32 -10.02 1.91
CA THR A 196 12.43 -11.24 2.70
C THR A 196 11.22 -12.14 2.58
N GLU A 197 10.04 -11.55 2.40
CA GLU A 197 8.78 -12.29 2.39
C GLU A 197 7.81 -11.63 1.42
N VAL A 198 7.14 -12.45 0.60
CA VAL A 198 5.98 -12.01 -0.17
C VAL A 198 4.94 -13.10 -0.13
N ASN A 199 3.72 -12.73 0.25
CA ASN A 199 2.55 -13.59 0.28
C ASN A 199 1.49 -12.95 -0.62
N MET A 200 1.07 -13.64 -1.67
CA MET A 200 0.02 -13.19 -2.59
C MET A 200 -1.15 -14.16 -2.58
N TYR A 201 -2.35 -13.64 -2.43
CA TYR A 201 -3.59 -14.40 -2.60
C TYR A 201 -4.23 -13.97 -3.91
N ALA A 202 -4.39 -14.92 -4.81
CA ALA A 202 -4.90 -14.70 -6.16
C ALA A 202 -6.30 -15.27 -6.33
N ARG A 203 -7.20 -14.52 -6.96
CA ARG A 203 -8.57 -14.93 -7.30
C ARG A 203 -8.92 -14.50 -8.73
N CYS A 204 -9.86 -15.19 -9.35
CA CYS A 204 -10.41 -14.76 -10.62
C CYS A 204 -11.24 -13.47 -10.46
N MET A 205 -11.14 -12.54 -11.40
CA MET A 205 -11.84 -11.25 -11.37
C MET A 205 -13.10 -11.26 -12.24
N THR A 206 -14.04 -12.13 -11.88
CA THR A 206 -15.25 -12.41 -12.68
C THR A 206 -16.19 -11.22 -12.86
N GLU A 207 -16.12 -10.26 -11.94
CA GLU A 207 -16.91 -9.03 -11.96
C GLU A 207 -16.46 -8.02 -13.02
N GLU A 208 -15.21 -8.10 -13.46
CA GLU A 208 -14.65 -7.22 -14.50
C GLU A 208 -14.55 -7.95 -15.84
N GLN A 209 -14.13 -9.22 -15.82
CA GLN A 209 -14.02 -10.05 -17.01
C GLN A 209 -14.55 -11.46 -16.76
N SER A 210 -15.61 -11.82 -17.48
CA SER A 210 -16.34 -13.08 -17.27
C SER A 210 -15.75 -14.28 -18.00
N ASP A 211 -14.69 -14.10 -18.80
CA ASP A 211 -14.03 -15.17 -19.57
C ASP A 211 -12.89 -15.86 -18.80
N GLY A 212 -12.60 -15.42 -17.57
CA GLY A 212 -11.55 -16.02 -16.75
C GLY A 212 -10.12 -15.67 -17.19
N THR A 213 -9.92 -14.71 -18.09
CA THR A 213 -8.57 -14.27 -18.50
C THR A 213 -7.93 -13.28 -17.53
N LEU A 214 -8.69 -12.78 -16.54
CA LEU A 214 -8.21 -11.81 -15.55
C LEU A 214 -8.14 -12.43 -14.15
N LEU A 215 -6.96 -12.32 -13.54
CA LEU A 215 -6.65 -12.75 -12.18
C LEU A 215 -6.24 -11.54 -11.35
N GLU A 216 -6.85 -11.38 -10.18
CA GLU A 216 -6.52 -10.34 -9.22
C GLU A 216 -5.69 -10.95 -8.09
N GLY A 217 -4.54 -10.34 -7.77
CA GLY A 217 -3.64 -10.78 -6.70
C GLY A 217 -3.45 -9.74 -5.61
N TYR A 218 -3.92 -10.00 -4.41
CA TYR A 218 -3.62 -9.17 -3.24
C TYR A 218 -2.35 -9.66 -2.58
N GLU A 219 -1.36 -8.79 -2.51
CA GLU A 219 -0.01 -9.17 -2.17
C GLU A 219 0.52 -8.34 -1.01
N TYR A 220 0.98 -9.04 0.03
CA TYR A 220 1.78 -8.47 1.10
C TYR A 220 3.27 -8.73 0.82
N GLN A 221 4.09 -7.71 0.98
CA GLN A 221 5.53 -7.79 0.90
C GLN A 221 6.18 -7.25 2.18
N LYS A 222 7.07 -8.02 2.79
CA LYS A 222 7.95 -7.59 3.88
C LYS A 222 9.36 -7.39 3.35
N HIS A 223 9.91 -6.25 3.70
CA HIS A 223 11.27 -5.89 3.31
C HIS A 223 12.04 -5.34 4.47
N GLU A 224 13.35 -5.44 4.34
CA GLU A 224 14.30 -4.88 5.28
C GLU A 224 15.07 -3.77 4.59
N ILE A 225 15.25 -2.67 5.29
CA ILE A 225 16.18 -1.62 4.89
C ILE A 225 17.46 -1.83 5.67
N TRP A 226 18.56 -1.88 4.93
CA TRP A 226 19.91 -2.03 5.45
C TRP A 226 20.75 -0.83 5.05
N TYR A 227 21.66 -0.45 5.94
CA TYR A 227 22.60 0.64 5.74
C TYR A 227 24.05 0.12 5.75
N ASP A 228 24.77 0.32 4.64
CA ASP A 228 26.21 0.06 4.51
C ASP A 228 27.01 1.28 4.99
N LYS A 229 27.69 1.13 6.13
CA LYS A 229 28.54 2.15 6.73
C LYS A 229 29.65 2.66 5.81
N ARG A 230 30.10 1.85 4.85
CA ARG A 230 31.16 2.21 3.90
C ARG A 230 30.66 3.15 2.80
N LYS A 231 29.33 3.25 2.61
CA LYS A 231 28.71 4.10 1.59
C LYS A 231 29.25 3.81 0.18
N LEU A 232 29.44 2.54 -0.16
CA LEU A 232 29.98 2.17 -1.47
C LEU A 232 29.06 2.65 -2.61
N PRO A 233 29.63 3.07 -3.76
CA PRO A 233 28.86 3.48 -4.92
C PRO A 233 28.08 2.31 -5.56
N ILE A 234 27.02 2.62 -6.31
CA ILE A 234 26.09 1.61 -6.85
C ILE A 234 26.73 0.63 -7.83
N ASP A 235 27.75 1.06 -8.57
CA ASP A 235 28.57 0.24 -9.47
C ASP A 235 29.34 -0.87 -8.73
N SER A 236 29.51 -0.75 -7.42
CA SER A 236 30.04 -1.83 -6.58
C SER A 236 29.08 -3.02 -6.44
N PHE A 237 27.81 -2.84 -6.81
CA PHE A 237 26.74 -3.84 -6.63
C PHE A 237 26.02 -4.19 -7.94
N VAL A 238 26.26 -3.42 -9.01
CA VAL A 238 25.53 -3.50 -10.28
C VAL A 238 26.50 -3.34 -11.43
N ASN A 239 26.37 -4.19 -12.45
CA ASN A 239 27.09 -4.01 -13.71
C ASN A 239 26.38 -2.95 -14.57
N LEU A 240 26.91 -1.73 -14.58
CA LEU A 240 26.33 -0.60 -15.32
C LEU A 240 26.42 -0.75 -16.84
N ASP A 241 27.41 -1.48 -17.35
CA ASP A 241 27.65 -1.66 -18.78
C ASP A 241 26.77 -2.78 -19.39
N ASN A 242 26.40 -3.78 -18.59
CA ASN A 242 25.63 -4.95 -19.03
C ASN A 242 24.21 -4.98 -18.44
N ARG A 243 23.29 -4.25 -19.08
CA ARG A 243 21.85 -4.25 -18.75
C ARG A 243 21.53 -3.87 -17.30
N LYS A 244 22.41 -3.13 -16.61
CA LYS A 244 22.21 -2.68 -15.22
C LYS A 244 21.81 -3.84 -14.29
N LYS A 245 22.42 -5.01 -14.52
CA LYS A 245 22.14 -6.24 -13.79
C LYS A 245 22.86 -6.23 -12.46
N ILE A 246 22.17 -6.71 -11.44
CA ILE A 246 22.70 -6.85 -10.09
C ILE A 246 23.73 -7.98 -10.08
N LEU A 247 24.86 -7.75 -9.40
CA LEU A 247 25.94 -8.71 -9.31
C LEU A 247 25.52 -9.95 -8.49
N PRO A 248 25.81 -11.18 -8.95
CA PRO A 248 25.49 -12.41 -8.20
C PRO A 248 26.13 -12.44 -6.81
N GLU A 249 27.35 -11.91 -6.68
CA GLU A 249 28.08 -11.85 -5.41
C GLU A 249 27.30 -11.00 -4.39
N TYR A 250 26.77 -9.86 -4.83
CA TYR A 250 25.91 -9.01 -3.99
C TYR A 250 24.60 -9.72 -3.62
N GLN A 251 23.95 -10.43 -4.55
CA GLN A 251 22.76 -11.21 -4.23
C GLN A 251 23.02 -12.31 -3.21
N SER A 252 24.22 -12.87 -3.18
CA SER A 252 24.62 -13.91 -2.21
C SER A 252 25.03 -13.37 -0.82
N LEU A 253 25.31 -12.06 -0.69
CA LEU A 253 25.87 -11.47 0.53
C LEU A 253 24.90 -11.50 1.72
N ASP A 254 25.28 -12.11 2.84
CA ASP A 254 24.46 -12.09 4.05
C ASP A 254 24.72 -10.81 4.87
N PHE A 255 23.84 -9.82 4.74
CA PHE A 255 23.96 -8.55 5.46
C PHE A 255 24.00 -8.71 6.98
N SER A 256 23.42 -9.80 7.53
CA SER A 256 23.43 -10.03 8.98
C SER A 256 24.80 -10.46 9.52
N LYS A 257 25.68 -10.96 8.65
CA LYS A 257 27.02 -11.45 9.00
C LYS A 257 28.14 -10.45 8.69
N ASP A 258 27.85 -9.41 7.91
CA ASP A 258 28.81 -8.38 7.55
C ASP A 258 28.63 -7.16 8.47
N GLU A 259 29.64 -6.87 9.29
CA GLU A 259 29.64 -5.77 10.26
C GLU A 259 29.45 -4.39 9.62
N ASN A 260 29.65 -4.25 8.31
CA ASN A 260 29.41 -3.00 7.60
C ASN A 260 27.93 -2.68 7.42
N PHE A 261 27.07 -3.70 7.47
CA PHE A 261 25.63 -3.55 7.25
C PHE A 261 24.87 -3.51 8.57
N ILE A 262 23.96 -2.53 8.67
CA ILE A 262 23.09 -2.36 9.83
C ILE A 262 21.65 -2.33 9.34
N LYS A 263 20.78 -3.19 9.91
CA LYS A 263 19.35 -3.12 9.64
C LYS A 263 18.76 -1.90 10.35
N ILE A 264 18.03 -1.08 9.63
CA ILE A 264 17.50 0.21 10.14
C ILE A 264 15.97 0.25 10.20
N ALA A 265 15.28 -0.50 9.35
CA ALA A 265 13.82 -0.56 9.35
C ALA A 265 13.27 -1.82 8.66
N TYR A 266 12.01 -2.13 8.96
CA TYR A 266 11.15 -3.01 8.16
C TYR A 266 10.16 -2.16 7.36
N VAL A 267 9.90 -2.55 6.11
CA VAL A 267 8.88 -1.95 5.25
C VAL A 267 7.86 -3.02 4.88
N HIS A 268 6.63 -2.79 5.28
CA HIS A 268 5.46 -3.61 4.97
C HIS A 268 4.71 -2.93 3.82
N THR A 269 4.54 -3.59 2.69
CA THR A 269 3.83 -3.03 1.54
C THR A 269 2.72 -3.96 1.09
N PHE A 270 1.54 -3.39 0.80
CA PHE A 270 0.40 -4.08 0.23
C PHE A 270 0.21 -3.64 -1.21
N PHE A 271 0.07 -4.60 -2.11
CA PHE A 271 -0.20 -4.41 -3.52
C PHE A 271 -1.53 -5.04 -3.91
N LYS A 272 -2.23 -4.37 -4.81
CA LYS A 272 -3.24 -4.97 -5.67
C LYS A 272 -2.57 -5.23 -7.02
N ASN A 273 -2.48 -6.47 -7.43
CA ASN A 273 -1.97 -6.89 -8.74
C ASN A 273 -3.12 -7.33 -9.62
N GLU A 274 -2.98 -7.08 -10.92
CA GLU A 274 -3.84 -7.60 -11.97
C GLU A 274 -2.96 -8.38 -12.93
N PHE A 275 -3.37 -9.61 -13.22
CA PHE A 275 -2.68 -10.50 -14.14
C PHE A 275 -3.61 -10.83 -15.29
N LYS A 276 -3.18 -10.48 -16.50
CA LYS A 276 -3.89 -10.81 -17.73
C LYS A 276 -3.25 -12.07 -18.32
N ILE A 277 -4.03 -13.14 -18.36
CA ILE A 277 -3.63 -14.44 -18.88
C ILE A 277 -4.07 -14.52 -20.34
N ASN A 278 -3.11 -14.70 -21.23
CA ASN A 278 -3.33 -15.07 -22.62
C ASN A 278 -2.95 -16.56 -22.79
N GLU A 279 -3.05 -17.12 -24.01
CA GLU A 279 -2.78 -18.55 -24.28
C GLU A 279 -1.45 -19.05 -23.67
N ASP A 280 -0.34 -18.38 -24.00
CA ASP A 280 1.00 -18.81 -23.57
C ASP A 280 1.68 -17.81 -22.62
N THR A 281 1.03 -16.70 -22.29
CA THR A 281 1.68 -15.58 -21.60
C THR A 281 0.83 -14.98 -20.50
N ILE A 282 1.51 -14.38 -19.53
CA ILE A 282 0.88 -13.66 -18.44
C ILE A 282 1.53 -12.28 -18.30
N GLU A 283 0.69 -11.25 -18.35
CA GLU A 283 1.07 -9.86 -18.13
C GLU A 283 0.70 -9.47 -16.71
N ARG A 284 1.57 -8.74 -16.02
CA ARG A 284 1.31 -8.29 -14.65
C ARG A 284 1.32 -6.76 -14.59
N SER A 285 0.27 -6.21 -14.01
CA SER A 285 0.25 -4.82 -13.54
C SER A 285 0.01 -4.81 -12.03
N GLY A 286 0.49 -3.78 -11.33
CA GLY A 286 0.38 -3.73 -9.88
C GLY A 286 0.41 -2.33 -9.33
N LYS A 287 -0.39 -2.09 -8.29
CA LYS A 287 -0.50 -0.81 -7.59
C LYS A 287 -0.34 -1.01 -6.09
N VAL A 288 0.46 -0.15 -5.47
CA VAL A 288 0.55 -0.08 -4.01
C VAL A 288 -0.76 0.47 -3.44
N ILE A 289 -1.37 -0.26 -2.52
CA ILE A 289 -2.61 0.12 -1.82
C ILE A 289 -2.39 0.47 -0.36
N GLY A 290 -1.25 0.07 0.22
CA GLY A 290 -0.89 0.39 1.60
C GLY A 290 0.58 0.20 1.87
N ARG A 291 1.13 0.97 2.82
CA ARG A 291 2.51 0.83 3.28
C ARG A 291 2.66 1.26 4.73
N ASP A 292 3.44 0.50 5.47
CA ASP A 292 3.79 0.76 6.87
C ASP A 292 5.27 0.53 7.09
N ILE A 293 5.86 1.27 8.04
CA ILE A 293 7.29 1.19 8.36
C ILE A 293 7.51 1.10 9.84
N LYS A 294 8.34 0.13 10.20
CA LYS A 294 8.77 -0.11 11.57
C LYS A 294 10.27 0.11 11.66
N PHE A 295 10.66 1.22 12.26
CA PHE A 295 12.06 1.51 12.54
C PHE A 295 12.63 0.58 13.60
N ILE A 296 13.91 0.24 13.49
CA ILE A 296 14.63 -0.40 14.57
C ILE A 296 14.82 0.63 15.70
N PRO A 297 14.59 0.26 16.98
CA PRO A 297 14.71 1.20 18.09
C PRO A 297 16.09 1.89 18.16
N THR A 298 16.11 3.19 18.45
CA THR A 298 17.34 4.00 18.54
C THR A 298 18.38 3.38 19.46
N GLU A 299 17.97 2.85 20.61
CA GLU A 299 18.85 2.18 21.57
C GLU A 299 19.60 0.99 20.98
N SER A 300 18.97 0.27 20.03
CA SER A 300 19.59 -0.85 19.33
C SER A 300 20.56 -0.36 18.25
N LEU A 301 20.26 0.76 17.59
CA LEU A 301 21.09 1.35 16.54
C LEU A 301 22.35 2.04 17.09
N LEU A 302 22.27 2.63 18.29
CA LEU A 302 23.41 3.27 18.98
C LEU A 302 24.58 2.30 19.28
N LYS A 303 24.34 0.99 19.24
CA LYS A 303 25.40 -0.02 19.35
C LYS A 303 26.33 -0.04 18.12
N TYR A 304 25.84 0.45 16.98
CA TYR A 304 26.52 0.34 15.69
C TYR A 304 26.79 1.70 15.04
N LEU A 305 26.07 2.74 15.45
CA LEU A 305 26.19 4.10 14.95
C LEU A 305 26.67 5.03 16.07
N PRO A 306 27.56 5.99 15.77
CA PRO A 306 28.27 6.79 16.76
C PRO A 306 27.41 7.86 17.46
N SER A 307 26.26 8.26 16.91
CA SER A 307 25.43 9.30 17.52
C SER A 307 23.93 9.21 17.19
N GLU A 308 23.10 9.73 18.10
CA GLU A 308 21.66 9.91 17.86
C GLU A 308 21.37 10.87 16.70
N ALA A 309 22.25 11.85 16.47
CA ALA A 309 22.12 12.77 15.34
C ALA A 309 22.21 12.05 14.00
N GLU A 310 23.13 11.09 13.85
CA GLU A 310 23.22 10.26 12.66
C GLU A 310 22.00 9.34 12.49
N ILE A 311 21.50 8.75 13.58
CA ILE A 311 20.28 7.93 13.54
C ILE A 311 19.07 8.78 13.12
N GLY A 312 18.97 10.01 13.63
CA GLY A 312 17.95 10.98 13.25
C GLY A 312 18.02 11.32 11.77
N ASP A 313 19.22 11.55 11.23
CA ASP A 313 19.41 11.80 9.80
C ASP A 313 19.01 10.58 8.95
N LEU A 314 19.45 9.36 9.30
CA LEU A 314 19.05 8.13 8.60
C LEU A 314 17.53 7.93 8.64
N THR A 315 16.90 8.14 9.79
CA THR A 315 15.45 8.03 9.97
C THR A 315 14.72 9.05 9.10
N ASN A 316 15.21 10.29 9.04
CA ASN A 316 14.67 11.32 8.16
C ASN A 316 14.84 10.96 6.68
N GLN A 317 15.98 10.39 6.29
CA GLN A 317 16.21 9.93 4.93
C GLN A 317 15.24 8.79 4.56
N ILE A 318 15.03 7.81 5.43
CA ILE A 318 14.04 6.74 5.25
C ILE A 318 12.62 7.32 5.17
N ASN A 319 12.25 8.24 6.07
CA ASN A 319 10.96 8.91 6.00
C ASN A 319 10.79 9.69 4.69
N ARG A 320 11.83 10.31 4.15
CA ARG A 320 11.80 10.93 2.80
C ARG A 320 11.71 9.91 1.67
N ILE A 321 12.33 8.73 1.84
CA ILE A 321 12.16 7.57 0.95
C ILE A 321 10.69 7.20 0.86
N VAL A 322 9.94 7.37 1.96
CA VAL A 322 8.64 6.73 2.14
C VAL A 322 7.48 7.70 1.98
N PHE A 323 7.55 8.89 2.57
CA PHE A 323 6.44 9.84 2.60
C PHE A 323 6.45 10.85 1.45
N ASN A 324 7.63 11.37 1.05
CA ASN A 324 7.67 12.52 0.14
C ASN A 324 7.79 12.16 -1.35
N ARG A 325 8.31 10.98 -1.70
CA ARG A 325 8.74 10.71 -3.09
C ARG A 325 8.66 9.24 -3.51
N LEU A 326 7.62 8.52 -3.06
CA LEU A 326 7.28 7.21 -3.61
C LEU A 326 6.41 7.29 -4.87
N GLN A 327 6.28 8.44 -5.53
CA GLN A 327 5.75 8.45 -6.91
C GLN A 327 6.51 7.45 -7.82
N ASP A 328 7.77 7.14 -7.54
CA ASP A 328 8.55 6.15 -8.31
C ASP A 328 8.34 4.67 -7.90
N PHE A 329 7.73 4.39 -6.73
CA PHE A 329 7.33 3.03 -6.30
C PHE A 329 5.81 2.83 -6.26
N SER A 330 5.05 3.92 -6.45
CA SER A 330 3.61 3.93 -6.73
C SER A 330 3.34 4.04 -8.23
N ARG A 331 4.37 4.28 -9.05
CA ARG A 331 4.33 3.91 -10.48
C ARG A 331 4.25 2.39 -10.55
N PRO A 332 3.47 1.85 -11.50
CA PRO A 332 3.39 0.40 -11.67
C PRO A 332 4.81 -0.16 -11.76
N ILE A 333 5.08 -1.22 -11.00
CA ILE A 333 6.31 -2.00 -11.19
C ILE A 333 6.21 -2.49 -12.64
N ASP A 334 7.09 -1.98 -13.50
CA ASP A 334 7.12 -2.37 -14.90
C ASP A 334 7.80 -3.74 -14.97
N CYS A 335 7.00 -4.77 -15.16
CA CYS A 335 7.46 -6.13 -15.36
C CYS A 335 7.17 -6.52 -16.80
N GLU A 336 8.14 -7.14 -17.44
CA GLU A 336 7.97 -7.73 -18.75
C GLU A 336 6.93 -8.86 -18.69
N THR A 337 6.18 -9.02 -19.78
CA THR A 337 5.35 -10.20 -20.01
C THR A 337 6.19 -11.47 -19.86
N THR A 338 5.64 -12.50 -19.23
CA THR A 338 6.31 -13.79 -19.05
C THR A 338 5.44 -14.92 -19.55
N PHE A 339 6.00 -16.13 -19.62
CA PHE A 339 5.26 -17.32 -20.01
C PHE A 339 4.41 -17.84 -18.85
N VAL A 340 3.27 -18.42 -19.18
CA VAL A 340 2.49 -19.22 -18.21
C VAL A 340 3.31 -20.44 -17.76
N PRO A 341 3.11 -20.96 -16.54
CA PRO A 341 3.81 -22.18 -16.09
C PRO A 341 3.46 -23.39 -16.96
N ASN A 342 2.21 -23.44 -17.43
CA ASN A 342 1.71 -24.48 -18.33
C ASN A 342 0.72 -23.87 -19.33
N PRO A 343 0.88 -24.09 -20.64
CA PRO A 343 -0.11 -23.66 -21.64
C PRO A 343 -1.51 -24.27 -21.42
N ASP A 344 -1.57 -25.48 -20.85
CA ASP A 344 -2.82 -26.07 -20.40
C ASP A 344 -3.05 -25.68 -18.93
N PHE A 345 -3.89 -24.67 -18.71
CA PHE A 345 -4.13 -24.15 -17.35
C PHE A 345 -4.75 -25.21 -16.42
N HIS A 346 -5.40 -26.26 -16.94
CA HIS A 346 -5.92 -27.35 -16.12
C HIS A 346 -4.84 -28.16 -15.42
N ARG A 347 -3.58 -28.06 -15.89
CA ARG A 347 -2.42 -28.75 -15.33
C ARG A 347 -1.63 -27.92 -14.33
N ILE A 348 -2.05 -26.68 -14.08
CA ILE A 348 -1.44 -25.85 -13.05
C ILE A 348 -1.68 -26.51 -11.69
N SER A 349 -0.62 -26.62 -10.90
CA SER A 349 -0.61 -27.31 -9.61
C SER A 349 0.37 -26.67 -8.63
N GLU A 350 0.27 -27.04 -7.36
CA GLU A 350 1.21 -26.59 -6.33
C GLU A 350 2.65 -26.93 -6.72
N GLY A 351 3.56 -25.98 -6.48
CA GLY A 351 4.95 -26.03 -6.91
C GLY A 351 5.23 -25.35 -8.25
N ASP A 352 4.21 -25.05 -9.05
CA ASP A 352 4.39 -24.29 -10.30
C ASP A 352 4.84 -22.85 -10.02
N GLU A 353 5.67 -22.33 -10.93
CA GLU A 353 6.37 -21.07 -10.75
C GLU A 353 6.03 -20.05 -11.85
N ILE A 354 5.88 -18.78 -11.46
CA ILE A 354 5.76 -17.66 -12.39
C ILE A 354 6.86 -16.64 -12.10
N SER A 355 7.75 -16.42 -13.07
CA SER A 355 8.89 -15.52 -12.96
C SER A 355 8.69 -14.27 -13.81
N PHE A 356 8.74 -13.10 -13.16
CA PHE A 356 8.64 -11.80 -13.82
C PHE A 356 10.00 -11.08 -13.78
N ASN A 357 10.46 -10.63 -14.95
CA ASN A 357 11.58 -9.71 -15.05
C ASN A 357 11.05 -8.29 -14.87
N CYS A 358 11.43 -7.64 -13.77
CA CYS A 358 10.91 -6.33 -13.40
C CYS A 358 12.03 -5.29 -13.37
N THR A 359 11.68 -4.06 -13.71
CA THR A 359 12.57 -2.90 -13.62
C THR A 359 12.14 -2.01 -12.47
N LEU A 360 13.02 -1.80 -11.50
CA LEU A 360 12.82 -0.81 -10.46
C LEU A 360 13.63 0.44 -10.76
N THR A 361 12.98 1.60 -10.84
CA THR A 361 13.67 2.88 -10.99
C THR A 361 13.82 3.53 -9.62
N THR A 362 14.97 3.33 -8.97
CA THR A 362 15.31 4.08 -7.75
C THR A 362 16.22 5.25 -8.12
N GLY A 363 15.67 6.46 -8.18
CA GLY A 363 16.42 7.63 -8.62
C GLY A 363 16.62 7.65 -10.15
N ARG A 364 17.84 7.94 -10.63
CA ARG A 364 18.17 8.02 -12.08
C ARG A 364 18.66 6.70 -12.69
N VAL A 365 18.78 5.63 -11.90
CA VAL A 365 19.31 4.34 -12.36
C VAL A 365 18.20 3.29 -12.31
N PRO A 366 17.75 2.76 -13.46
CA PRO A 366 16.86 1.61 -13.49
C PRO A 366 17.66 0.34 -13.16
N LEU A 367 17.08 -0.51 -12.31
CA LEU A 367 17.66 -1.75 -11.82
C LEU A 367 16.76 -2.91 -12.18
N ASN A 368 17.33 -3.90 -12.85
CA ASN A 368 16.61 -5.08 -13.29
C ASN A 368 16.71 -6.16 -12.22
N TYR A 369 15.58 -6.76 -11.87
CA TYR A 369 15.49 -7.87 -10.93
C TYR A 369 14.43 -8.86 -11.36
N GLU A 370 14.64 -10.12 -10.99
CA GLU A 370 13.68 -11.19 -11.24
C GLU A 370 12.89 -11.47 -9.97
N LYS A 371 11.57 -11.60 -10.12
CA LYS A 371 10.68 -11.99 -9.04
C LYS A 371 9.92 -13.25 -9.43
N THR A 372 10.19 -14.33 -8.72
CA THR A 372 9.55 -15.63 -8.95
C THR A 372 8.57 -15.93 -7.82
N TYR A 373 7.32 -16.19 -8.19
CA TYR A 373 6.30 -16.71 -7.31
C TYR A 373 6.19 -18.23 -7.46
N VAL A 374 5.87 -18.93 -6.37
CA VAL A 374 5.55 -20.35 -6.37
C VAL A 374 4.13 -20.52 -5.83
N LEU A 375 3.30 -21.33 -6.48
CA LEU A 375 1.98 -21.70 -5.97
C LEU A 375 2.16 -22.68 -4.81
N ILE A 376 1.81 -22.26 -3.60
CA ILE A 376 2.01 -23.07 -2.37
C ILE A 376 0.72 -23.75 -1.93
N ASP A 377 -0.42 -23.08 -2.10
CA ASP A 377 -1.73 -23.62 -1.75
C ASP A 377 -2.70 -23.32 -2.90
N GLN A 378 -3.15 -24.38 -3.57
CA GLN A 378 -4.13 -24.27 -4.64
C GLN A 378 -5.52 -24.54 -4.07
N TYR A 379 -6.31 -23.47 -3.86
CA TYR A 379 -7.67 -23.59 -3.32
C TYR A 379 -8.69 -24.25 -4.28
N ILE A 380 -8.23 -24.65 -5.46
CA ILE A 380 -9.01 -25.31 -6.51
C ILE A 380 -8.36 -26.66 -6.86
N GLU A 381 -8.78 -27.70 -6.15
CA GLU A 381 -8.26 -29.06 -6.41
C GLU A 381 -8.89 -29.71 -7.65
N ASN A 382 -10.17 -29.42 -7.90
CA ASN A 382 -10.93 -30.07 -8.96
C ASN A 382 -10.57 -29.52 -10.35
N SER A 383 -10.50 -30.41 -11.34
CA SER A 383 -10.44 -30.03 -12.75
C SER A 383 -11.83 -30.09 -13.36
N CYS A 384 -12.18 -29.08 -14.15
CA CYS A 384 -13.38 -29.10 -14.97
C CYS A 384 -13.15 -30.05 -16.15
N GLN A 385 -14.17 -30.84 -16.51
CA GLN A 385 -14.16 -31.67 -17.70
C GLN A 385 -15.25 -31.15 -18.65
N PRO A 386 -14.90 -30.75 -19.88
CA PRO A 386 -15.89 -30.27 -20.82
C PRO A 386 -16.94 -31.36 -21.06
N ALA A 387 -18.21 -30.96 -21.18
CA ALA A 387 -19.27 -31.89 -21.52
C ALA A 387 -18.89 -32.62 -22.82
N SER A 388 -18.89 -33.96 -22.79
CA SER A 388 -18.65 -34.73 -24.01
C SER A 388 -19.77 -34.41 -25.01
N PRO A 389 -19.43 -34.10 -26.28
CA PRO A 389 -20.39 -33.69 -27.29
C PRO A 389 -21.46 -34.76 -27.60
#